data_AF-A0A2U1FLG3-F1
#
_entry.id   AF-A0A2U1FLG3-F1
#
_cell.length_a   1.000
_cell.length_b   1.000
_cell.length_c   1.000
_cell.angle_alpha   90.00
_cell.angle_beta   90.00
_cell.angle_gamma   90.00
#
_symmetry.space_group_name_H-M   'P 1'
#
loop_
_entity.id
_entity.type
_entity.pdbx_description
1 polymer ?
#
loop_
_entity_poly.entity_id
_entity_poly.type
_entity_poly.pdbx_seq_one_letter_code
_entity_poly.pdbx_strand_id
1 'polypeptide(L)'
;MIAPPVRLAPQQRRTFVWPLVGLSVLGLCGLLTLGLASTEIGVVGVVVGVVLALLPVAPVVAAFLWIDRFEPEPPRLLLAAFLWGAGLSALVAVVINSSAVIAAELLLGRGQGDLVGAVISAPLVEEFVKGAFVVGLLLVRRREFDGVVDGVVYAGITAAGFAFTENIIYFGRAFTEAEGAPATAVVATFVLRGVLSPFAHPLFTAMIGIGVGIAAGARSRVVGTLAVLGGYVLAVVLHALWNSSTQLGAGFFGVYILIMVPLFAGMIGLVVWQRRRERDVLARQMPGFAAAGWIAPSEVALLSSLTGRRKWRAAVARRAGPAAARAVEDYQHAVTELAFLRARAERGALPPRADWHAELLDAVVRTRLAAVNAPGVQGPAGPPGAGGPPPSWPGAAPHPGPPAPPRHGG
;
A
#
# COMPACT_ATOMS: atom_id res chain seq x y z
N MET A 1 39.97 -17.78 22.16
CA MET A 1 39.96 -17.82 20.68
C MET A 1 38.66 -17.17 20.23
N ILE A 2 38.72 -15.92 19.75
CA ILE A 2 37.53 -15.14 19.36
C ILE A 2 37.09 -15.63 17.97
N ALA A 3 35.86 -16.14 17.85
CA ALA A 3 35.33 -16.58 16.57
C ALA A 3 35.34 -15.39 15.58
N PRO A 4 35.86 -15.57 14.34
CA PRO A 4 35.87 -14.50 13.36
C PRO A 4 34.43 -14.10 13.00
N PRO A 5 34.18 -12.81 12.70
CA PRO A 5 32.85 -12.35 12.33
C PRO A 5 32.38 -13.11 11.09
N VAL A 6 31.19 -13.71 11.17
CA VAL A 6 30.53 -14.40 10.05
C VAL A 6 30.40 -13.42 8.90
N ARG A 7 31.27 -13.57 7.88
CA ARG A 7 31.18 -12.77 6.66
C ARG A 7 30.01 -13.30 5.84
N LEU A 8 28.88 -12.59 5.87
CA LEU A 8 27.73 -12.87 5.02
C LEU A 8 28.17 -12.99 3.55
N ALA A 9 27.62 -13.98 2.84
CA ALA A 9 27.98 -14.30 1.47
C ALA A 9 27.78 -13.08 0.53
N PRO A 10 28.54 -12.93 -0.57
CA PRO A 10 28.45 -11.79 -1.48
C PRO A 10 27.04 -11.53 -2.04
N GLN A 11 26.23 -12.59 -2.21
CA GLN A 11 24.83 -12.50 -2.63
C GLN A 11 23.92 -11.87 -1.56
N GLN A 12 24.16 -12.13 -0.27
CA GLN A 12 23.41 -11.55 0.85
C GLN A 12 23.77 -10.08 1.11
N ARG A 13 25.00 -9.66 0.80
CA ARG A 13 25.40 -8.24 0.84
C ARG A 13 24.75 -7.42 -0.28
N ARG A 14 24.64 -7.98 -1.50
CA ARG A 14 23.97 -7.32 -2.63
C ARG A 14 22.47 -7.12 -2.41
N THR A 15 21.78 -8.03 -1.74
CA THR A 15 20.34 -7.89 -1.43
C THR A 15 20.02 -6.79 -0.42
N PHE A 16 20.98 -6.34 0.39
CA PHE A 16 20.75 -5.30 1.40
C PHE A 16 21.27 -3.91 0.99
N VAL A 17 22.35 -3.83 0.20
CA VAL A 17 22.98 -2.54 -0.16
C VAL A 17 22.12 -1.73 -1.12
N TRP A 18 21.56 -2.34 -2.17
CA TRP A 18 20.78 -1.62 -3.18
C TRP A 18 19.49 -0.95 -2.64
N PRO A 19 18.67 -1.63 -1.81
CA PRO A 19 17.52 -0.99 -1.19
C PRO A 19 17.92 0.17 -0.27
N LEU A 20 19.02 0.03 0.47
CA LEU A 20 19.50 1.09 1.36
C LEU A 20 19.98 2.30 0.55
N VAL A 21 20.77 2.09 -0.51
CA VAL A 21 21.19 3.17 -1.41
C VAL A 21 19.98 3.86 -2.04
N GLY A 22 19.00 3.09 -2.52
CA GLY A 22 17.75 3.65 -3.07
C GLY A 22 17.02 4.53 -2.06
N LEU A 23 16.82 4.05 -0.83
CA LEU A 23 16.18 4.83 0.25
C LEU A 23 17.00 6.08 0.61
N SER A 24 18.33 6.00 0.64
CA SER A 24 19.20 7.15 0.90
C SER A 24 19.09 8.20 -0.21
N VAL A 25 19.03 7.78 -1.48
CA VAL A 25 18.83 8.70 -2.62
C VAL A 25 17.46 9.37 -2.54
N LEU A 26 16.40 8.61 -2.25
CA LEU A 26 15.06 9.18 -2.10
C LEU A 26 14.97 10.15 -0.90
N GLY A 27 15.63 9.81 0.21
CA GLY A 27 15.77 10.69 1.37
C GLY A 27 16.51 11.98 1.03
N LEU A 28 17.60 11.89 0.25
CA LEU A 28 18.32 13.06 -0.25
C LEU A 28 17.43 13.92 -1.16
N CYS A 29 16.64 13.33 -2.06
CA CYS A 29 15.68 14.08 -2.87
C CYS A 29 14.65 14.81 -1.99
N GLY A 30 14.17 14.19 -0.92
CA GLY A 30 13.30 14.83 0.07
C GLY A 30 13.97 16.03 0.75
N LEU A 31 15.22 15.87 1.20
CA LEU A 31 15.99 16.96 1.80
C LEU A 31 16.25 18.11 0.82
N LEU A 32 16.57 17.80 -0.44
CA LEU A 32 16.73 18.81 -1.48
C LEU A 32 15.43 19.57 -1.75
N THR A 33 14.29 18.86 -1.77
CA THR A 33 12.98 19.50 -1.96
C THR A 33 12.63 20.43 -0.80
N LEU A 34 12.88 20.01 0.45
CA LEU A 34 12.71 20.87 1.62
C LEU A 34 13.70 22.04 1.62
N GLY A 35 14.92 21.84 1.15
CA GLY A 35 15.92 22.89 0.96
C GLY A 35 15.43 23.94 -0.03
N LEU A 36 14.94 23.53 -1.20
CA LEU A 36 14.32 24.43 -2.18
C LEU A 36 13.10 25.15 -1.60
N ALA A 37 12.19 24.43 -0.95
CA ALA A 37 11.03 25.02 -0.30
C ALA A 37 11.43 26.08 0.74
N SER A 38 12.50 25.85 1.50
CA SER A 38 12.99 26.83 2.48
C SER A 38 13.51 28.13 1.87
N THR A 39 13.94 28.11 0.60
CA THR A 39 14.33 29.33 -0.12
C THR A 39 13.11 30.15 -0.57
N GLU A 40 11.96 29.51 -0.77
CA GLU A 40 10.72 30.19 -1.16
C GLU A 40 9.92 30.69 0.04
N ILE A 41 9.71 29.85 1.05
CA ILE A 41 8.79 30.12 2.17
C ILE A 41 9.50 30.27 3.53
N GLY A 42 10.83 30.27 3.53
CA GLY A 42 11.64 30.34 4.75
C GLY A 42 11.54 29.10 5.64
N VAL A 43 12.44 29.01 6.62
CA VAL A 43 12.50 27.85 7.55
C VAL A 43 11.22 27.74 8.38
N VAL A 44 10.68 28.87 8.86
CA VAL A 44 9.45 28.88 9.67
C VAL A 44 8.25 28.41 8.85
N GLY A 45 8.12 28.87 7.60
CA GLY A 45 7.06 28.42 6.70
C GLY A 45 7.13 26.92 6.43
N VAL A 46 8.33 26.37 6.22
CA VAL A 46 8.52 24.92 6.07
C VAL A 46 8.08 24.17 7.34
N VAL A 47 8.46 24.63 8.53
CA VAL A 47 8.07 23.98 9.79
C VAL A 47 6.55 23.98 9.98
N VAL A 48 5.91 25.13 9.78
CA VAL A 48 4.44 25.25 9.83
C VAL A 48 3.79 24.33 8.80
N GLY A 49 4.31 24.33 7.57
CA GLY A 49 3.85 23.49 6.48
C GLY A 49 3.94 21.99 6.81
N VAL A 50 5.06 21.53 7.38
CA VAL A 50 5.24 20.13 7.82
C VAL A 50 4.20 19.74 8.86
N VAL A 51 4.01 20.56 9.89
CA VAL A 51 3.05 20.26 10.96
C VAL A 51 1.64 20.15 10.40
N LEU A 52 1.24 21.09 9.54
CA LEU A 52 -0.10 21.08 8.95
C LEU A 52 -0.28 19.97 7.91
N ALA A 53 0.75 19.64 7.12
CA ALA A 53 0.70 18.59 6.11
C ALA A 53 0.62 17.18 6.70
N LEU A 54 1.10 16.99 7.95
CA LEU A 54 0.94 15.72 8.67
C LEU A 54 -0.53 15.39 8.96
N LEU A 55 -1.36 16.41 9.22
CA LEU A 55 -2.76 16.22 9.60
C LEU A 55 -3.61 15.52 8.53
N PRO A 56 -3.57 15.91 7.23
CA PRO A 56 -4.30 15.19 6.19
C PRO A 56 -3.56 13.94 5.67
N VAL A 57 -2.22 13.91 5.63
CA VAL A 57 -1.51 12.75 5.07
C VAL A 57 -1.62 11.52 5.97
N ALA A 58 -1.58 11.70 7.30
CA ALA A 58 -1.67 10.59 8.25
C ALA A 58 -2.94 9.75 8.09
N PRO A 59 -4.16 10.31 8.06
CA PRO A 59 -5.38 9.53 7.83
C PRO A 59 -5.44 8.94 6.42
N VAL A 60 -4.89 9.58 5.39
CA VAL A 60 -4.82 9.05 4.03
C VAL A 60 -3.93 7.80 3.98
N VAL A 61 -2.71 7.89 4.51
CA VAL A 61 -1.80 6.73 4.61
C VAL A 61 -2.43 5.64 5.47
N ALA A 62 -3.05 6.00 6.60
CA ALA A 62 -3.76 5.05 7.44
C ALA A 62 -4.92 4.37 6.69
N ALA A 63 -5.62 5.06 5.79
CA ALA A 63 -6.68 4.49 4.97
C ALA A 63 -6.12 3.45 3.98
N PHE A 64 -5.00 3.74 3.30
CA PHE A 64 -4.35 2.76 2.40
C PHE A 64 -3.78 1.56 3.17
N LEU A 65 -3.09 1.77 4.28
CA LEU A 65 -2.63 0.69 5.15
C LEU A 65 -3.80 -0.11 5.75
N TRP A 66 -4.94 0.53 5.95
CA TRP A 66 -6.15 -0.14 6.36
C TRP A 66 -6.67 -1.01 5.23
N ILE A 67 -6.84 -0.49 4.00
CA ILE A 67 -7.27 -1.25 2.82
C ILE A 67 -6.43 -2.52 2.66
N ASP A 68 -5.12 -2.38 2.73
CA ASP A 68 -4.10 -3.41 2.51
C ASP A 68 -3.98 -4.49 3.61
N ARG A 69 -4.84 -4.43 4.63
CA ARG A 69 -4.62 -5.22 5.86
C ARG A 69 -4.74 -6.75 5.70
N PHE A 70 -5.44 -7.25 4.69
CA PHE A 70 -5.61 -8.69 4.53
C PHE A 70 -4.39 -9.35 3.85
N GLU A 71 -3.74 -8.65 2.92
CA GLU A 71 -2.53 -9.07 2.23
C GLU A 71 -1.50 -7.93 2.31
N PRO A 72 -0.93 -7.65 3.50
CA PRO A 72 -0.15 -6.45 3.71
C PRO A 72 1.14 -6.43 2.88
N GLU A 73 1.29 -5.36 2.11
CA GLU A 73 2.45 -5.12 1.28
C GLU A 73 3.74 -4.92 2.11
N PRO A 74 4.92 -5.27 1.56
CA PRO A 74 6.18 -5.12 2.25
C PRO A 74 6.39 -3.67 2.73
N PRO A 75 6.58 -3.41 4.04
CA PRO A 75 6.67 -2.04 4.58
C PRO A 75 7.80 -1.20 3.96
N ARG A 76 8.86 -1.86 3.49
CA ARG A 76 9.98 -1.21 2.81
C ARG A 76 9.60 -0.68 1.43
N LEU A 77 8.71 -1.38 0.71
CA LEU A 77 8.19 -0.93 -0.57
C LEU A 77 7.20 0.21 -0.38
N LEU A 78 6.34 0.14 0.65
CA LEU A 78 5.46 1.25 1.01
C LEU A 78 6.24 2.50 1.42
N LEU A 79 7.32 2.34 2.20
CA LEU A 79 8.22 3.45 2.53
C LEU A 79 8.92 4.01 1.28
N ALA A 80 9.42 3.15 0.40
CA ALA A 80 10.03 3.59 -0.86
C ALA A 80 9.01 4.31 -1.76
N ALA A 81 7.76 3.84 -1.80
CA ALA A 81 6.66 4.46 -2.53
C ALA A 81 6.38 5.87 -2.00
N PHE A 82 6.25 6.00 -0.68
CA PHE A 82 6.04 7.28 -0.02
C PHE A 82 7.20 8.24 -0.27
N LEU A 83 8.45 7.79 -0.08
CA LEU A 83 9.64 8.62 -0.30
C LEU A 83 9.88 8.95 -1.77
N TRP A 84 9.47 8.09 -2.69
CA TRP A 84 9.45 8.40 -4.11
C TRP A 84 8.53 9.58 -4.39
N GLY A 85 7.30 9.55 -3.85
CA GLY A 85 6.35 10.65 -3.97
C GLY A 85 6.85 11.94 -3.31
N ALA A 86 7.20 11.85 -2.02
CA ALA A 86 7.58 12.99 -1.19
C ALA A 86 8.92 13.62 -1.58
N GLY A 87 9.86 12.81 -2.09
CA GLY A 87 11.19 13.24 -2.48
C GLY A 87 11.32 13.43 -3.98
N LEU A 88 11.55 12.33 -4.72
CA LEU A 88 11.90 12.40 -6.13
C LEU A 88 10.80 13.03 -6.99
N SER A 89 9.54 12.61 -6.80
CA SER A 89 8.43 13.13 -7.59
C SER A 89 8.15 14.59 -7.32
N ALA A 90 8.18 15.01 -6.04
CA ALA A 90 8.03 16.41 -5.67
C ALA A 90 9.19 17.26 -6.22
N LEU A 91 10.44 16.78 -6.11
CA LEU A 91 11.60 17.48 -6.65
C LEU A 91 11.51 17.69 -8.17
N VAL A 92 11.19 16.64 -8.91
CA VAL A 92 11.05 16.70 -10.37
C VAL A 92 9.91 17.63 -10.76
N ALA A 93 8.77 17.56 -10.06
CA ALA A 93 7.64 18.45 -10.29
C ALA A 93 8.00 19.92 -10.07
N VAL A 94 8.67 20.26 -8.97
CA VAL A 94 9.13 21.64 -8.70
C VAL A 94 10.02 22.14 -9.83
N VAL A 95 11.02 21.35 -10.26
CA VAL A 95 11.96 21.78 -11.31
C VAL A 95 11.27 21.95 -12.66
N ILE A 96 10.48 20.97 -13.09
CA ILE A 96 9.87 20.98 -14.42
C ILE A 96 8.70 21.97 -14.49
N ASN A 97 7.83 22.02 -13.49
CA ASN A 97 6.68 22.93 -13.50
C ASN A 97 7.14 24.39 -13.46
N SER A 98 8.15 24.73 -12.65
CA SER A 98 8.72 26.08 -12.65
C SER A 98 9.34 26.45 -13.99
N SER A 99 10.02 25.50 -14.65
CA SER A 99 10.56 25.70 -16.00
C SER A 99 9.46 25.88 -17.04
N ALA A 100 8.35 25.16 -16.92
CA ALA A 100 7.19 25.26 -17.81
C ALA A 100 6.48 26.61 -17.67
N VAL A 101 6.35 27.14 -16.46
CA VAL A 101 5.81 28.48 -16.21
C VAL A 101 6.66 29.53 -16.93
N ILE A 102 7.99 29.51 -16.73
CA ILE A 102 8.91 30.45 -17.37
C ILE A 102 8.84 30.35 -18.90
N ALA A 103 8.85 29.13 -19.45
CA ALA A 103 8.76 28.93 -20.89
C ALA A 103 7.43 29.42 -21.47
N ALA A 104 6.32 29.20 -20.77
CA ALA A 104 5.01 29.67 -21.19
C ALA A 104 4.91 31.21 -21.16
N GLU A 105 5.46 31.88 -20.14
CA GLU A 105 5.52 33.34 -20.13
C GLU A 105 6.32 33.92 -21.31
N LEU A 106 7.43 33.27 -21.67
CA LEU A 106 8.29 33.67 -22.78
C LEU A 106 7.63 33.44 -24.15
N LEU A 107 6.91 32.33 -24.32
CA LEU A 107 6.37 31.89 -25.62
C LEU A 107 4.94 32.37 -25.89
N LEU A 108 4.09 32.45 -24.87
CA LEU A 108 2.66 32.70 -24.99
C LEU A 108 2.24 34.09 -24.49
N GLY A 109 3.15 34.81 -23.83
CA GLY A 109 2.93 36.14 -23.28
C GLY A 109 2.62 36.14 -21.78
N ARG A 110 2.68 37.33 -21.18
CA ARG A 110 2.52 37.54 -19.74
C ARG A 110 1.15 37.06 -19.25
N GLY A 111 1.15 36.32 -18.13
CA GLY A 111 -0.07 35.81 -17.48
C GLY A 111 -0.54 34.43 -17.93
N GLN A 112 0.10 33.82 -18.94
CA GLN A 112 -0.21 32.45 -19.40
C GLN A 112 0.57 31.38 -18.61
N GLY A 113 1.66 31.77 -17.93
CA GLY A 113 2.57 30.86 -17.22
C GLY A 113 1.89 29.99 -16.18
N ASP A 114 1.15 30.61 -15.27
CA ASP A 114 0.49 29.91 -14.15
C ASP A 114 -0.57 28.92 -14.61
N LEU A 115 -1.34 29.28 -15.64
CA LEU A 115 -2.37 28.40 -16.19
C LEU A 115 -1.75 27.18 -16.86
N VAL A 116 -0.73 27.38 -17.70
CA VAL A 116 -0.03 26.27 -18.36
C VAL A 116 0.70 25.39 -17.33
N GLY A 117 1.35 26.01 -16.35
CA GLY A 117 2.01 25.31 -15.26
C GLY A 117 1.04 24.45 -14.46
N ALA A 118 -0.06 25.02 -13.97
CA ALA A 118 -0.99 24.34 -13.08
C ALA A 118 -1.94 23.36 -13.78
N VAL A 119 -2.40 23.67 -15.01
CA VAL A 119 -3.44 22.87 -15.68
C VAL A 119 -2.86 21.83 -16.65
N ILE A 120 -1.67 22.09 -17.21
CA ILE A 120 -1.08 21.22 -18.24
C ILE A 120 0.17 20.54 -17.72
N SER A 121 1.19 21.32 -17.33
CA SER A 121 2.49 20.77 -16.92
C SER A 121 2.36 19.92 -15.68
N ALA A 122 1.76 20.46 -14.60
CA ALA A 122 1.64 19.77 -13.33
C ALA A 122 0.91 18.41 -13.47
N PRO A 123 -0.30 18.33 -14.06
CA PRO A 123 -0.96 17.04 -14.23
C PRO A 123 -0.17 16.02 -15.05
N LEU A 124 0.47 16.43 -16.15
CA LEU A 124 1.27 15.52 -16.97
C LEU A 124 2.49 15.02 -16.22
N VAL A 125 3.31 15.94 -15.72
CA VAL A 125 4.60 15.62 -15.13
C VAL A 125 4.45 14.90 -13.80
N GLU A 126 3.56 15.39 -12.95
CA GLU A 126 3.40 14.82 -11.61
C GLU A 126 2.84 13.41 -11.66
N GLU A 127 1.77 13.19 -12.44
CA GLU A 127 1.19 11.85 -12.55
C GLU A 127 2.14 10.89 -13.28
N PHE A 128 2.96 11.38 -14.21
CA PHE A 128 3.97 10.57 -14.86
C PHE A 128 5.04 10.10 -13.87
N VAL A 129 5.61 11.02 -13.08
CA VAL A 129 6.68 10.68 -12.15
C VAL A 129 6.15 9.84 -10.99
N LYS A 130 4.96 10.12 -10.44
CA LYS A 130 4.30 9.25 -9.46
C LYS A 130 4.06 7.85 -10.04
N GLY A 131 3.47 7.79 -11.23
CA GLY A 131 3.18 6.54 -11.93
C GLY A 131 4.42 5.72 -12.28
N ALA A 132 5.55 6.37 -12.55
CA ALA A 132 6.82 5.71 -12.88
C ALA A 132 7.30 4.78 -11.75
N PHE A 133 7.01 5.09 -10.48
CA PHE A 133 7.29 4.18 -9.38
C PHE A 133 6.49 2.88 -9.51
N VAL A 134 5.18 3.00 -9.70
CA VAL A 134 4.25 1.86 -9.73
C VAL A 134 4.50 1.00 -10.98
N VAL A 135 4.74 1.63 -12.13
CA VAL A 135 5.14 0.94 -13.36
C VAL A 135 6.52 0.30 -13.22
N GLY A 136 7.49 1.00 -12.61
CA GLY A 136 8.81 0.44 -12.33
C GLY A 136 8.73 -0.78 -11.41
N LEU A 137 7.87 -0.74 -10.39
CA LEU A 137 7.61 -1.88 -9.51
C LEU A 137 7.00 -3.04 -10.28
N LEU A 138 6.05 -2.79 -11.19
CA LEU A 138 5.48 -3.84 -12.06
C LEU A 138 6.55 -4.51 -12.92
N LEU A 139 7.49 -3.72 -13.48
CA LEU A 139 8.54 -4.24 -14.37
C LEU A 139 9.60 -5.06 -13.62
N VAL A 140 10.00 -4.61 -12.43
CA VAL A 140 11.09 -5.25 -11.66
C VAL A 140 10.57 -6.32 -10.71
N ARG A 141 9.36 -6.13 -10.15
CA ARG A 141 8.76 -6.98 -9.12
C ARG A 141 7.29 -7.25 -9.39
N ARG A 142 6.97 -7.76 -10.58
CA ARG A 142 5.61 -8.19 -10.98
C ARG A 142 4.90 -9.11 -9.98
N ARG A 143 5.65 -9.83 -9.13
CA ARG A 143 5.11 -10.73 -8.11
C ARG A 143 4.46 -10.01 -6.93
N GLU A 144 4.75 -8.74 -6.74
CA GLU A 144 4.12 -7.89 -5.70
C GLU A 144 2.76 -7.33 -6.19
N PHE A 145 2.24 -7.83 -7.32
CA PHE A 145 0.92 -7.45 -7.85
C PHE A 145 0.10 -8.70 -8.08
N ASP A 146 -0.80 -8.94 -7.14
CA ASP A 146 -1.81 -9.98 -7.14
C ASP A 146 -3.18 -9.47 -7.61
N GLY A 147 -3.38 -8.14 -7.62
CA GLY A 147 -4.58 -7.53 -8.17
C GLY A 147 -4.50 -6.02 -8.43
N VAL A 148 -5.67 -5.46 -8.76
CA VAL A 148 -5.90 -4.02 -8.94
C VAL A 148 -5.66 -3.24 -7.64
N VAL A 149 -5.93 -3.88 -6.51
CA VAL A 149 -5.80 -3.33 -5.16
C VAL A 149 -4.37 -2.89 -4.89
N ASP A 150 -3.41 -3.76 -5.12
CA ASP A 150 -2.00 -3.54 -4.83
C ASP A 150 -1.49 -2.35 -5.65
N GLY A 151 -1.90 -2.30 -6.92
CA GLY A 151 -1.70 -1.13 -7.78
C GLY A 151 -2.24 0.17 -7.18
N VAL A 152 -3.46 0.14 -6.66
CA VAL A 152 -4.09 1.30 -5.99
C VAL A 152 -3.38 1.65 -4.68
N VAL A 153 -2.93 0.68 -3.89
CA VAL A 153 -2.21 0.90 -2.63
C VAL A 153 -0.85 1.55 -2.89
N TYR A 154 -0.04 0.99 -3.79
CA TYR A 154 1.26 1.57 -4.14
C TYR A 154 1.10 2.97 -4.76
N ALA A 155 0.18 3.14 -5.71
CA ALA A 155 -0.12 4.44 -6.30
C ALA A 155 -0.59 5.46 -5.25
N GLY A 156 -1.50 5.05 -4.37
CA GLY A 156 -2.06 5.89 -3.33
C GLY A 156 -1.03 6.33 -2.30
N ILE A 157 -0.13 5.45 -1.87
CA ILE A 157 0.97 5.77 -0.96
C ILE A 157 2.01 6.68 -1.62
N THR A 158 2.35 6.43 -2.89
CA THR A 158 3.21 7.35 -3.66
C THR A 158 2.58 8.74 -3.78
N ALA A 159 1.31 8.82 -4.14
CA ALA A 159 0.60 10.07 -4.25
C ALA A 159 0.42 10.78 -2.90
N ALA A 160 0.23 10.05 -1.81
CA ALA A 160 0.18 10.61 -0.46
C ALA A 160 1.52 11.24 -0.05
N GLY A 161 2.64 10.59 -0.41
CA GLY A 161 3.97 11.15 -0.23
C GLY A 161 4.14 12.46 -1.01
N PHE A 162 3.74 12.48 -2.28
CA PHE A 162 3.78 13.71 -3.07
C PHE A 162 2.91 14.82 -2.46
N ALA A 163 1.66 14.50 -2.12
CA ALA A 163 0.72 15.44 -1.54
C ALA A 163 1.22 16.00 -0.20
N PHE A 164 1.98 15.22 0.58
CA PHE A 164 2.64 15.71 1.79
C PHE A 164 3.58 16.86 1.49
N THR A 165 4.53 16.67 0.56
CA THR A 165 5.50 17.71 0.22
C THR A 165 4.86 18.91 -0.45
N GLU A 166 3.89 18.69 -1.31
CA GLU A 166 3.14 19.79 -1.92
C GLU A 166 2.36 20.59 -0.86
N ASN A 167 1.68 19.92 0.06
CA ASN A 167 0.97 20.57 1.17
C ASN A 167 1.91 21.40 2.07
N ILE A 168 3.16 20.96 2.28
CA ILE A 168 4.16 21.75 3.02
C ILE A 168 4.35 23.11 2.33
N ILE A 169 4.55 23.10 1.01
CA ILE A 169 4.78 24.31 0.23
C ILE A 169 3.53 25.21 0.27
N TYR A 170 2.33 24.68 0.01
CA TYR A 170 1.10 25.48 0.03
C TYR A 170 0.78 26.06 1.40
N PHE A 171 0.90 25.29 2.48
CA PHE A 171 0.62 25.77 3.84
C PHE A 171 1.68 26.75 4.33
N GLY A 172 2.95 26.50 4.03
CA GLY A 172 4.02 27.43 4.36
C GLY A 172 3.89 28.74 3.59
N ARG A 173 3.55 28.69 2.30
CA ARG A 173 3.30 29.87 1.47
C ARG A 173 2.11 30.68 1.98
N ALA A 174 0.99 30.02 2.30
CA ALA A 174 -0.17 30.67 2.89
C ALA A 174 0.14 31.34 4.24
N PHE A 175 1.11 30.80 5.00
CA PHE A 175 1.57 31.38 6.25
C PHE A 175 2.49 32.59 6.03
N THR A 176 3.36 32.56 5.02
CA THR A 176 4.41 33.58 4.83
C THR A 176 3.97 34.77 3.98
N GLU A 177 3.10 34.56 3.00
CA GLU A 177 2.72 35.59 2.02
C GLU A 177 1.47 36.39 2.44
N ALA A 178 0.72 35.90 3.44
CA ALA A 178 -0.50 36.55 3.87
C ALA A 178 -0.21 37.77 4.76
N GLU A 179 -0.18 38.95 4.13
CA GLU A 179 -0.05 40.23 4.82
C GLU A 179 -1.24 40.47 5.78
N GLY A 180 -0.96 40.61 7.08
CA GLY A 180 -1.94 41.02 8.11
C GLY A 180 -2.96 39.96 8.55
N ALA A 181 -3.18 38.87 7.81
CA ALA A 181 -4.14 37.82 8.16
C ALA A 181 -3.67 36.37 7.86
N PRO A 182 -2.46 35.95 8.28
CA PRO A 182 -1.90 34.64 7.96
C PRO A 182 -2.75 33.46 8.47
N ALA A 183 -3.45 33.63 9.59
CA ALA A 183 -4.34 32.60 10.11
C ALA A 183 -5.49 32.27 9.13
N THR A 184 -6.11 33.28 8.51
CA THR A 184 -7.24 33.08 7.59
C THR A 184 -6.80 32.37 6.31
N ALA A 185 -5.67 32.79 5.72
CA ALA A 185 -5.13 32.17 4.50
C ALA A 185 -4.71 30.71 4.73
N VAL A 186 -4.05 30.44 5.85
CA VAL A 186 -3.66 29.07 6.24
C VAL A 186 -4.91 28.21 6.47
N VAL A 187 -5.92 28.70 7.20
CA VAL A 187 -7.17 27.95 7.44
C VAL A 187 -7.91 27.66 6.15
N ALA A 188 -8.05 28.65 5.25
CA ALA A 188 -8.70 28.44 3.95
C ALA A 188 -7.97 27.38 3.11
N THR A 189 -6.64 27.48 3.03
CA THR A 189 -5.79 26.51 2.32
C THR A 189 -5.90 25.12 2.96
N PHE A 190 -5.91 25.04 4.30
CA PHE A 190 -6.07 23.80 5.04
C PHE A 190 -7.43 23.15 4.81
N VAL A 191 -8.52 23.92 4.80
CA VAL A 191 -9.85 23.38 4.50
C VAL A 191 -9.89 22.84 3.08
N LEU A 192 -9.40 23.60 2.10
CA LEU A 192 -9.40 23.17 0.71
C LEU A 192 -8.56 21.90 0.51
N ARG A 193 -7.31 21.90 0.96
CA ARG A 193 -6.35 20.84 0.68
C ARG A 193 -6.43 19.67 1.65
N GLY A 194 -6.61 19.96 2.94
CA GLY A 194 -6.58 19.00 4.02
C GLY A 194 -7.93 18.37 4.35
N VAL A 195 -9.04 19.08 4.13
CA VAL A 195 -10.39 18.58 4.46
C VAL A 195 -11.18 18.19 3.22
N LEU A 196 -11.24 19.08 2.22
CA LEU A 196 -12.04 18.85 1.02
C LEU A 196 -11.35 17.96 0.00
N SER A 197 -10.02 17.95 -0.05
CA SER A 197 -9.26 17.21 -1.06
C SER A 197 -8.12 16.30 -0.55
N PRO A 198 -8.17 15.71 0.66
CA PRO A 198 -7.06 14.90 1.18
C PRO A 198 -6.75 13.68 0.30
N PHE A 199 -7.74 13.20 -0.45
CA PHE A 199 -7.61 12.05 -1.34
C PHE A 199 -7.47 12.42 -2.83
N ALA A 200 -7.33 13.71 -3.20
CA ALA A 200 -7.27 14.11 -4.61
C ALA A 200 -6.11 13.45 -5.37
N HIS A 201 -4.85 13.68 -4.97
CA HIS A 201 -3.71 13.01 -5.62
C HIS A 201 -3.80 11.49 -5.55
N PRO A 202 -4.10 10.86 -4.39
CA PRO A 202 -4.29 9.42 -4.36
C PRO A 202 -5.33 8.90 -5.34
N LEU A 203 -6.44 9.61 -5.56
CA LEU A 203 -7.46 9.22 -6.51
C LEU A 203 -6.97 9.31 -7.97
N PHE A 204 -6.24 10.38 -8.32
CA PHE A 204 -5.70 10.55 -9.67
C PHE A 204 -4.68 9.46 -9.98
N THR A 205 -3.65 9.34 -9.14
CA THR A 205 -2.59 8.35 -9.35
C THR A 205 -3.11 6.91 -9.22
N ALA A 206 -4.17 6.66 -8.43
CA ALA A 206 -4.81 5.35 -8.37
C ALA A 206 -5.35 4.89 -9.73
N MET A 207 -5.67 5.78 -10.67
CA MET A 207 -6.05 5.38 -12.03
C MET A 207 -4.89 4.68 -12.75
N ILE A 208 -3.65 5.15 -12.56
CA ILE A 208 -2.43 4.47 -13.02
C ILE A 208 -2.28 3.14 -12.30
N GLY A 209 -2.48 3.13 -10.98
CA GLY A 209 -2.47 1.91 -10.15
C GLY A 209 -3.43 0.83 -10.66
N ILE A 210 -4.65 1.22 -11.03
CA ILE A 210 -5.64 0.32 -11.63
C ILE A 210 -5.13 -0.25 -12.96
N GLY A 211 -4.60 0.61 -13.83
CA GLY A 211 -3.99 0.20 -15.09
C GLY A 211 -2.85 -0.80 -14.90
N VAL A 212 -1.98 -0.56 -13.92
CA VAL A 212 -0.88 -1.45 -13.54
C VAL A 212 -1.38 -2.79 -13.01
N GLY A 213 -2.36 -2.79 -12.12
CA GLY A 213 -2.92 -4.04 -11.58
C GLY A 213 -3.63 -4.88 -12.64
N ILE A 214 -4.33 -4.26 -13.58
CA ILE A 214 -4.86 -4.94 -14.77
C ILE A 214 -3.70 -5.51 -15.61
N ALA A 215 -2.64 -4.73 -15.83
CA ALA A 215 -1.49 -5.14 -16.60
C ALA A 215 -0.71 -6.31 -15.97
N ALA A 216 -0.71 -6.43 -14.64
CA ALA A 216 -0.10 -7.54 -13.90
C ALA A 216 -0.78 -8.88 -14.24
N GLY A 217 -2.11 -8.90 -14.34
CA GLY A 217 -2.90 -10.07 -14.69
C GLY A 217 -3.13 -10.30 -16.19
N ALA A 218 -2.80 -9.32 -17.04
CA ALA A 218 -3.06 -9.40 -18.47
C ALA A 218 -2.18 -10.46 -19.18
N ARG A 219 -2.82 -11.34 -19.97
CA ARG A 219 -2.12 -12.31 -20.84
C ARG A 219 -1.47 -11.66 -22.07
N SER A 220 -2.05 -10.56 -22.55
CA SER A 220 -1.56 -9.80 -23.69
C SER A 220 -0.79 -8.56 -23.22
N ARG A 221 0.43 -8.39 -23.74
CA ARG A 221 1.24 -7.18 -23.49
C ARG A 221 0.52 -5.92 -23.97
N VAL A 222 -0.19 -6.00 -25.09
CA VAL A 222 -0.96 -4.87 -25.64
C VAL A 222 -2.05 -4.44 -24.66
N VAL A 223 -2.82 -5.39 -24.13
CA VAL A 223 -3.86 -5.10 -23.13
C VAL A 223 -3.27 -4.47 -21.88
N GLY A 224 -2.14 -5.02 -21.38
CA GLY A 224 -1.47 -4.45 -20.22
C GLY A 224 -0.96 -3.02 -20.47
N THR A 225 -0.32 -2.77 -21.61
CA THR A 225 0.16 -1.42 -21.97
C THR A 225 -0.99 -0.44 -22.13
N LEU A 226 -2.08 -0.82 -22.81
CA LEU A 226 -3.25 0.05 -22.96
C LEU A 226 -3.93 0.34 -21.62
N ALA A 227 -3.95 -0.62 -20.69
CA ALA A 227 -4.49 -0.39 -19.35
C ALA A 227 -3.66 0.65 -18.58
N VAL A 228 -2.32 0.55 -18.61
CA VAL A 228 -1.43 1.54 -17.96
C VAL A 228 -1.57 2.91 -18.60
N LEU A 229 -1.57 2.98 -19.94
CA LEU A 229 -1.73 4.25 -20.67
C LEU A 229 -3.10 4.89 -20.42
N GLY A 230 -4.17 4.09 -20.43
CA GLY A 230 -5.52 4.56 -20.10
C GLY A 230 -5.60 5.08 -18.67
N GLY A 231 -4.98 4.39 -17.72
CA GLY A 231 -4.87 4.83 -16.33
C GLY A 231 -4.12 6.16 -16.19
N TYR A 232 -3.02 6.34 -16.92
CA TYR A 232 -2.27 7.59 -16.95
C TYR A 232 -3.06 8.74 -17.57
N VAL A 233 -3.67 8.55 -18.74
CA VAL A 233 -4.50 9.58 -19.37
C VAL A 233 -5.64 10.00 -18.45
N LEU A 234 -6.31 9.04 -17.80
CA LEU A 234 -7.38 9.35 -16.85
C LEU A 234 -6.87 10.10 -15.62
N ALA A 235 -5.70 9.73 -15.07
CA ALA A 235 -5.06 10.46 -13.98
C ALA A 235 -4.80 11.93 -14.35
N VAL A 236 -4.19 12.16 -15.50
CA VAL A 236 -3.89 13.51 -16.02
C VAL A 236 -5.16 14.33 -16.21
N VAL A 237 -6.20 13.75 -16.82
CA VAL A 237 -7.47 14.44 -17.07
C VAL A 237 -8.16 14.82 -15.76
N LEU A 238 -8.23 13.90 -14.79
CA LEU A 238 -8.87 14.17 -13.50
C LEU A 238 -8.09 15.22 -12.70
N HIS A 239 -6.76 15.16 -12.74
CA HIS A 239 -5.90 16.13 -12.07
C HIS A 239 -5.99 17.52 -12.74
N ALA A 240 -5.93 17.59 -14.07
CA ALA A 240 -6.12 18.84 -14.80
C ALA A 240 -7.49 19.45 -14.56
N LEU A 241 -8.54 18.62 -14.48
CA LEU A 241 -9.90 19.07 -14.15
C LEU A 241 -9.98 19.65 -12.74
N TRP A 242 -9.33 19.01 -11.76
CA TRP A 242 -9.22 19.54 -10.40
C TRP A 242 -8.50 20.90 -10.37
N ASN A 243 -7.32 20.99 -10.98
CA ASN A 243 -6.53 22.23 -11.02
C ASN A 243 -7.21 23.35 -11.81
N SER A 244 -8.01 23.01 -12.83
CA SER A 244 -8.83 23.97 -13.54
C SER A 244 -9.96 24.48 -12.64
N SER A 245 -10.59 23.60 -11.86
CA SER A 245 -11.74 23.95 -11.03
C SER A 245 -11.44 25.00 -9.96
N THR A 246 -10.22 25.00 -9.41
CA THR A 246 -9.79 25.97 -8.40
C THR A 246 -9.66 27.39 -8.96
N GLN A 247 -9.61 27.54 -10.29
CA GLN A 247 -9.54 28.82 -10.99
C GLN A 247 -10.93 29.35 -11.39
N LEU A 248 -12.00 28.54 -11.26
CA LEU A 248 -13.35 28.90 -11.72
C LEU A 248 -14.16 29.71 -10.69
N GLY A 249 -13.57 30.09 -9.56
CA GLY A 249 -14.29 30.80 -8.48
C GLY A 249 -15.51 30.00 -8.01
N ALA A 250 -16.72 30.57 -8.15
CA ALA A 250 -17.97 29.89 -7.77
C ALA A 250 -18.21 28.58 -8.55
N GLY A 251 -17.65 28.43 -9.76
CA GLY A 251 -17.72 27.21 -10.56
C GLY A 251 -16.99 26.00 -9.95
N PHE A 252 -16.08 26.24 -8.98
CA PHE A 252 -15.41 25.19 -8.21
C PHE A 252 -16.41 24.21 -7.60
N PHE A 253 -17.48 24.71 -6.96
CA PHE A 253 -18.46 23.86 -6.29
C PHE A 253 -19.20 22.93 -7.25
N GLY A 254 -19.40 23.34 -8.50
CA GLY A 254 -20.00 22.50 -9.53
C GLY A 254 -19.12 21.28 -9.85
N VAL A 255 -17.85 21.51 -10.15
CA VAL A 255 -16.88 20.41 -10.41
C VAL A 255 -16.70 19.56 -9.16
N TYR A 256 -16.59 20.19 -7.99
CA TYR A 256 -16.40 19.49 -6.72
C TYR A 256 -17.59 18.55 -6.41
N ILE A 257 -18.82 19.06 -6.43
CA ILE A 257 -20.02 18.30 -6.04
C ILE A 257 -20.41 17.28 -7.11
N LEU A 258 -20.33 17.62 -8.39
CA LEU A 258 -20.82 16.75 -9.46
C LEU A 258 -19.81 15.71 -9.94
N ILE A 259 -18.51 15.94 -9.70
CA ILE A 259 -17.45 15.07 -10.20
C ILE A 259 -16.64 14.49 -9.03
N MET A 260 -16.09 15.35 -8.17
CA MET A 260 -15.15 14.89 -7.14
C MET A 260 -15.83 14.13 -6.01
N VAL A 261 -16.99 14.61 -5.52
CA VAL A 261 -17.76 13.90 -4.48
C VAL A 261 -18.18 12.50 -4.95
N PRO A 262 -18.76 12.31 -6.15
CA PRO A 262 -19.05 10.98 -6.69
C PRO A 262 -17.81 10.10 -6.85
N LEU A 263 -16.67 10.66 -7.28
CA LEU A 263 -15.41 9.91 -7.40
C LEU A 263 -14.89 9.45 -6.04
N PHE A 264 -14.89 10.32 -5.03
CA PHE A 264 -14.52 9.96 -3.66
C PHE A 264 -15.48 8.91 -3.07
N ALA A 265 -16.80 9.08 -3.26
CA ALA A 265 -17.80 8.11 -2.84
C ALA A 265 -17.61 6.76 -3.55
N GLY A 266 -17.30 6.77 -4.85
CA GLY A 266 -16.99 5.58 -5.64
C GLY A 266 -15.75 4.86 -5.14
N MET A 267 -14.68 5.59 -4.80
CA MET A 267 -13.47 5.03 -4.22
C MET A 267 -13.72 4.41 -2.83
N ILE A 268 -14.47 5.09 -1.96
CA ILE A 268 -14.89 4.53 -0.67
C ILE A 268 -15.74 3.28 -0.89
N GLY A 269 -16.68 3.32 -1.85
CA GLY A 269 -17.51 2.19 -2.23
C GLY A 269 -16.68 1.00 -2.72
N LEU A 270 -15.69 1.24 -3.58
CA LEU A 270 -14.75 0.24 -4.08
C LEU A 270 -13.97 -0.40 -2.93
N VAL A 271 -13.43 0.41 -2.01
CA VAL A 271 -12.72 -0.06 -0.81
C VAL A 271 -13.61 -0.92 0.07
N VAL A 272 -14.84 -0.48 0.35
CA VAL A 272 -15.79 -1.23 1.17
C VAL A 272 -16.22 -2.53 0.47
N TRP A 273 -16.44 -2.50 -0.83
CA TRP A 273 -16.79 -3.67 -1.63
C TRP A 273 -15.65 -4.70 -1.63
N GLN A 274 -14.42 -4.26 -1.89
CA GLN A 274 -13.23 -5.09 -1.88
C GLN A 274 -12.98 -5.72 -0.51
N ARG A 275 -13.12 -4.93 0.57
CA ARG A 275 -13.09 -5.42 1.97
C ARG A 275 -14.07 -6.55 2.23
N ARG A 276 -15.30 -6.40 1.75
CA ARG A 276 -16.34 -7.44 1.88
C ARG A 276 -15.95 -8.67 1.07
N ARG A 277 -15.44 -8.48 -0.15
CA ARG A 277 -15.00 -9.54 -1.05
C ARG A 277 -13.90 -10.39 -0.43
N GLU A 278 -12.86 -9.78 0.14
CA GLU A 278 -11.74 -10.47 0.81
C GLU A 278 -12.21 -11.30 2.00
N ARG A 279 -13.04 -10.69 2.86
CA ARG A 279 -13.66 -11.40 3.99
C ARG A 279 -14.47 -12.62 3.52
N ASP A 280 -15.26 -12.44 2.47
CA ASP A 280 -16.12 -13.50 1.95
C ASP A 280 -15.28 -14.62 1.28
N VAL A 281 -14.17 -14.28 0.62
CA VAL A 281 -13.21 -15.28 0.09
C VAL A 281 -12.64 -16.11 1.22
N LEU A 282 -12.15 -15.47 2.28
CA LEU A 282 -11.59 -16.18 3.44
C LEU A 282 -12.65 -17.09 4.08
N ALA A 283 -13.85 -16.57 4.34
CA ALA A 283 -14.93 -17.33 4.96
C ALA A 283 -15.34 -18.57 4.14
N ARG A 284 -15.30 -18.50 2.80
CA ARG A 284 -15.58 -19.65 1.93
C ARG A 284 -14.48 -20.70 1.93
N GLN A 285 -13.22 -20.28 2.05
CA GLN A 285 -12.06 -21.18 1.94
C GLN A 285 -11.76 -21.92 3.25
N MET A 286 -11.98 -21.29 4.41
CA MET A 286 -11.62 -21.87 5.71
C MET A 286 -12.23 -23.27 5.99
N PRO A 287 -13.52 -23.55 5.71
CA PRO A 287 -14.09 -24.88 5.95
C PRO A 287 -13.39 -25.97 5.13
N GLY A 288 -13.01 -25.66 3.89
CA GLY A 288 -12.26 -26.59 3.04
C GLY A 288 -10.85 -26.86 3.56
N PHE A 289 -10.20 -25.86 4.16
CA PHE A 289 -8.87 -26.04 4.77
C PHE A 289 -8.94 -26.89 6.03
N ALA A 290 -10.00 -26.73 6.83
CA ALA A 290 -10.24 -27.57 8.01
C ALA A 290 -10.54 -29.02 7.62
N ALA A 291 -11.36 -29.23 6.58
CA ALA A 291 -11.65 -30.56 6.06
C ALA A 291 -10.42 -31.26 5.49
N ALA A 292 -9.50 -30.51 4.86
CA ALA A 292 -8.22 -31.02 4.37
C ALA A 292 -7.16 -31.22 5.48
N GLY A 293 -7.45 -30.84 6.73
CA GLY A 293 -6.55 -30.95 7.87
C GLY A 293 -5.40 -29.92 7.90
N TRP A 294 -5.46 -28.89 7.05
CA TRP A 294 -4.43 -27.85 7.00
C TRP A 294 -4.51 -26.87 8.17
N ILE A 295 -5.73 -26.64 8.67
CA ILE A 295 -6.02 -25.81 9.85
C ILE A 295 -6.92 -26.58 10.82
N ALA A 296 -6.95 -26.19 12.10
CA ALA A 296 -7.87 -26.82 13.05
C ALA A 296 -9.32 -26.30 12.88
N PRO A 297 -10.36 -27.12 13.10
CA PRO A 297 -11.76 -26.67 13.01
C PRO A 297 -12.09 -25.49 13.94
N SER A 298 -11.46 -25.43 15.13
CA SER A 298 -11.62 -24.32 16.08
C SER A 298 -10.99 -23.01 15.60
N GLU A 299 -10.04 -23.06 14.66
CA GLU A 299 -9.37 -21.88 14.11
C GLU A 299 -10.21 -21.20 13.02
N VAL A 300 -11.19 -21.88 12.42
CA VAL A 300 -12.00 -21.37 11.30
C VAL A 300 -12.64 -20.02 11.62
N ALA A 301 -13.34 -19.90 12.75
CA ALA A 301 -14.01 -18.66 13.14
C ALA A 301 -13.00 -17.53 13.46
N LEU A 302 -11.83 -17.88 13.99
CA LEU A 302 -10.77 -16.93 14.33
C LEU A 302 -10.07 -16.40 13.07
N LEU A 303 -9.81 -17.28 12.10
CA LEU A 303 -9.11 -16.97 10.85
C LEU A 303 -10.00 -16.26 9.83
N SER A 304 -11.32 -16.45 9.89
CA SER A 304 -12.28 -15.85 8.95
C SER A 304 -12.56 -14.36 9.18
N SER A 305 -12.09 -13.76 10.29
CA SER A 305 -12.38 -12.36 10.61
C SER A 305 -11.19 -11.60 11.18
N LEU A 306 -11.05 -10.32 10.83
CA LEU A 306 -9.99 -9.45 11.38
C LEU A 306 -10.09 -9.30 12.90
N THR A 307 -11.33 -9.22 13.42
CA THR A 307 -11.58 -9.13 14.87
C THR A 307 -11.17 -10.42 15.57
N GLY A 308 -11.47 -11.59 15.00
CA GLY A 308 -11.03 -12.90 15.52
C GLY A 308 -9.50 -13.00 15.55
N ARG A 309 -8.84 -12.69 14.44
CA ARG A 309 -7.37 -12.66 14.31
C ARG A 309 -6.71 -11.77 15.36
N ARG A 310 -7.20 -10.53 15.51
CA ARG A 310 -6.72 -9.56 16.51
C ARG A 310 -6.90 -10.06 17.93
N LYS A 311 -8.09 -10.57 18.28
CA LYS A 311 -8.38 -11.11 19.61
C LYS A 311 -7.49 -12.29 19.93
N TRP A 312 -7.26 -13.17 18.95
CA TRP A 312 -6.37 -14.33 19.10
C TRP A 312 -4.93 -13.89 19.37
N ARG A 313 -4.37 -12.98 18.56
CA ARG A 313 -3.02 -12.44 18.78
C ARG A 313 -2.89 -11.74 20.11
N ALA A 314 -3.87 -10.92 20.50
CA ALA A 314 -3.87 -10.26 21.79
C ALA A 314 -3.93 -11.24 22.97
N ALA A 315 -4.71 -12.32 22.86
CA ALA A 315 -4.76 -13.36 23.88
C ALA A 315 -3.44 -14.12 24.00
N VAL A 316 -2.80 -14.44 22.87
CA VAL A 316 -1.48 -15.09 22.83
C VAL A 316 -0.40 -14.16 23.38
N ALA A 317 -0.41 -12.88 23.01
CA ALA A 317 0.53 -11.88 23.52
C ALA A 317 0.47 -11.77 25.06
N ARG A 318 -0.73 -11.79 25.64
CA ARG A 318 -0.92 -11.74 27.09
C ARG A 318 -0.45 -13.00 27.82
N ARG A 319 -0.52 -14.17 27.18
CA ARG A 319 -0.21 -15.47 27.82
C ARG A 319 1.24 -15.91 27.58
N ALA A 320 1.72 -15.78 26.36
CA ALA A 320 2.98 -16.33 25.86
C ALA A 320 3.95 -15.25 25.33
N GLY A 321 3.58 -13.98 25.45
CA GLY A 321 4.43 -12.85 25.08
C GLY A 321 4.41 -12.49 23.59
N PRO A 322 5.12 -11.41 23.21
CA PRO A 322 5.07 -10.84 21.88
C PRO A 322 5.70 -11.74 20.80
N ALA A 323 6.64 -12.60 21.15
CA ALA A 323 7.25 -13.54 20.20
C ALA A 323 6.24 -14.59 19.71
N ALA A 324 5.45 -15.16 20.62
CA ALA A 324 4.38 -16.09 20.25
C ALA A 324 3.25 -15.41 19.45
N ALA A 325 2.92 -14.17 19.78
CA ALA A 325 1.94 -13.40 19.03
C ALA A 325 2.38 -13.13 17.58
N ARG A 326 3.68 -12.89 17.36
CA ARG A 326 4.26 -12.77 16.01
C ARG A 326 4.19 -14.09 15.25
N ALA A 327 4.53 -15.22 15.87
CA ALA A 327 4.40 -16.53 15.21
C ALA A 327 2.94 -16.84 14.79
N VAL A 328 1.96 -16.44 15.60
CA VAL A 328 0.54 -16.54 15.24
C VAL A 328 0.16 -15.58 14.11
N GLU A 329 0.77 -14.40 14.04
CA GLU A 329 0.61 -13.46 12.92
C GLU A 329 1.14 -14.06 11.61
N ASP A 330 2.34 -14.63 11.64
CA ASP A 330 2.95 -15.30 10.48
C ASP A 330 2.06 -16.47 10.00
N TYR A 331 1.49 -17.25 10.93
CA TYR A 331 0.51 -18.29 10.61
C TYR A 331 -0.76 -17.73 9.96
N GLN A 332 -1.33 -16.66 10.53
CA GLN A 332 -2.51 -16.00 9.98
C GLN A 332 -2.28 -15.47 8.55
N HIS A 333 -1.08 -14.95 8.28
CA HIS A 333 -0.67 -14.49 6.96
C HIS A 333 -0.57 -15.65 5.96
N ALA A 334 0.16 -16.72 6.32
CA ALA A 334 0.33 -17.88 5.43
C ALA A 334 -1.02 -18.53 5.04
N VAL A 335 -1.96 -18.65 5.99
CA VAL A 335 -3.31 -19.15 5.69
C VAL A 335 -4.07 -18.23 4.72
N THR A 336 -3.87 -16.92 4.86
CA THR A 336 -4.55 -15.92 4.03
C THR A 336 -4.04 -15.97 2.59
N GLU A 337 -2.72 -16.00 2.40
CA GLU A 337 -2.09 -16.15 1.08
C GLU A 337 -2.57 -17.43 0.37
N LEU A 338 -2.61 -18.57 1.09
CA LEU A 338 -3.11 -19.83 0.52
C LEU A 338 -4.60 -19.74 0.12
N ALA A 339 -5.43 -19.08 0.94
CA ALA A 339 -6.85 -18.90 0.65
C ALA A 339 -7.08 -18.04 -0.60
N PHE A 340 -6.33 -16.94 -0.74
CA PHE A 340 -6.42 -16.09 -1.93
C PHE A 340 -5.89 -16.78 -3.18
N LEU A 341 -4.80 -17.53 -3.08
CA LEU A 341 -4.28 -18.36 -4.18
C LEU A 341 -5.36 -19.34 -4.67
N ARG A 342 -5.99 -20.11 -3.77
CA ARG A 342 -6.98 -21.11 -4.15
C ARG A 342 -8.23 -20.47 -4.75
N ALA A 343 -8.69 -19.36 -4.18
CA ALA A 343 -9.80 -18.61 -4.74
C ALA A 343 -9.48 -18.06 -6.16
N ARG A 344 -8.22 -17.72 -6.44
CA ARG A 344 -7.74 -17.32 -7.77
C ARG A 344 -7.77 -18.51 -8.74
N ALA A 345 -7.28 -19.66 -8.30
CA ALA A 345 -7.31 -20.91 -9.05
C ALA A 345 -8.73 -21.35 -9.43
N GLU A 346 -9.69 -21.26 -8.50
CA GLU A 346 -11.11 -21.56 -8.74
C GLU A 346 -11.75 -20.67 -9.83
N ARG A 347 -11.22 -19.45 -10.04
CA ARG A 347 -11.67 -18.53 -11.10
C ARG A 347 -10.96 -18.76 -12.43
N GLY A 348 -10.13 -19.79 -12.56
CA GLY A 348 -9.31 -20.06 -13.75
C GLY A 348 -8.14 -19.09 -13.93
N ALA A 349 -7.87 -18.25 -12.94
CA ALA A 349 -6.71 -17.37 -12.88
C ALA A 349 -5.58 -18.12 -12.15
N LEU A 350 -5.01 -19.13 -12.81
CA LEU A 350 -3.86 -19.85 -12.28
C LEU A 350 -2.58 -19.01 -12.46
N PRO A 351 -1.73 -18.92 -11.42
CA PRO A 351 -0.43 -18.31 -11.57
C PRO A 351 0.48 -19.13 -12.49
N PRO A 352 1.56 -18.53 -13.02
CA PRO A 352 2.42 -19.16 -14.03
C PRO A 352 3.18 -20.42 -13.57
N ARG A 353 3.14 -20.78 -12.29
CA ARG A 353 3.85 -21.96 -11.77
C ARG A 353 2.98 -22.85 -10.87
N ALA A 354 3.16 -24.15 -11.05
CA ALA A 354 2.46 -25.20 -10.32
C ALA A 354 2.99 -25.43 -8.89
N ASP A 355 4.18 -24.92 -8.56
CA ASP A 355 4.87 -25.10 -7.28
C ASP A 355 4.33 -24.18 -6.16
N TRP A 356 3.76 -23.02 -6.49
CA TRP A 356 3.28 -22.03 -5.53
C TRP A 356 2.26 -22.56 -4.52
N HIS A 357 1.36 -23.46 -4.94
CA HIS A 357 0.42 -24.06 -4.00
C HIS A 357 1.15 -24.89 -2.94
N ALA A 358 2.16 -25.66 -3.34
CA ALA A 358 2.96 -26.46 -2.42
C ALA A 358 3.81 -25.57 -1.50
N GLU A 359 4.44 -24.52 -2.03
CA GLU A 359 5.23 -23.57 -1.23
C GLU A 359 4.39 -22.88 -0.14
N LEU A 360 3.18 -22.42 -0.49
CA LEU A 360 2.28 -21.75 0.45
C LEU A 360 1.68 -22.74 1.46
N LEU A 361 1.39 -23.98 1.05
CA LEU A 361 0.96 -25.02 1.98
C LEU A 361 2.07 -25.37 2.99
N ASP A 362 3.31 -25.52 2.53
CA ASP A 362 4.48 -25.71 3.40
C ASP A 362 4.67 -24.52 4.35
N ALA A 363 4.43 -23.29 3.88
CA ALA A 363 4.45 -22.10 4.72
C ALA A 363 3.37 -22.17 5.82
N VAL A 364 2.14 -22.58 5.49
CA VAL A 364 1.06 -22.78 6.48
C VAL A 364 1.48 -23.79 7.54
N VAL A 365 1.98 -24.96 7.14
CA VAL A 365 2.39 -26.03 8.07
C VAL A 365 3.53 -25.55 8.98
N ARG A 366 4.58 -24.96 8.39
CA ARG A 366 5.75 -24.47 9.13
C ARG A 366 5.41 -23.36 10.12
N THR A 367 4.61 -22.37 9.70
CA THR A 367 4.22 -21.26 10.57
C THR A 367 3.25 -21.71 11.67
N ARG A 368 2.36 -22.67 11.38
CA ARG A 368 1.52 -23.31 12.39
C ARG A 368 2.34 -24.00 13.46
N LEU A 369 3.34 -24.79 13.07
CA LEU A 369 4.26 -25.45 14.00
C LEU A 369 5.03 -24.44 14.85
N ALA A 370 5.53 -23.36 14.24
CA ALA A 370 6.21 -22.28 14.96
C ALA A 370 5.29 -21.59 15.99
N ALA A 371 4.01 -21.36 15.63
CA ALA A 371 3.02 -20.76 16.53
C ALA A 371 2.68 -21.67 17.71
N VAL A 372 2.54 -22.97 17.48
CA VAL A 372 2.24 -23.97 18.53
C VAL A 372 3.45 -24.23 19.44
N ASN A 373 4.66 -24.17 18.90
CA ASN A 373 5.91 -24.38 19.63
C ASN A 373 6.52 -23.08 20.19
N ALA A 374 5.83 -21.94 20.07
CA ALA A 374 6.37 -20.68 20.52
C ALA A 374 6.60 -20.69 22.05
N PRO A 375 7.72 -20.13 22.55
CA PRO A 375 8.01 -20.08 23.98
C PRO A 375 6.86 -19.45 24.77
N GLY A 376 6.46 -20.07 25.89
CA GLY A 376 5.35 -19.61 26.73
C GLY A 376 3.95 -20.07 26.27
N VAL A 377 3.82 -20.65 25.07
CA VAL A 377 2.59 -21.38 24.66
C VAL A 377 2.58 -22.78 25.25
N GLN A 378 3.76 -23.42 25.29
CA GLN A 378 4.04 -24.61 26.09
C GLN A 378 4.72 -24.10 27.37
N GLY A 379 4.00 -24.05 28.49
CA GLY A 379 4.58 -23.64 29.78
C GLY A 379 5.73 -24.56 30.23
N PRO A 380 6.50 -24.18 31.27
CA PRO A 380 7.58 -25.03 31.79
C PRO A 380 6.98 -26.39 32.18
N ALA A 381 7.57 -27.47 31.68
CA ALA A 381 7.16 -28.83 31.97
C ALA A 381 7.27 -29.11 33.48
N GLY A 382 6.14 -29.03 34.19
CA GLY A 382 5.98 -29.72 35.46
C GLY A 382 5.87 -31.24 35.21
N PRO A 383 6.24 -32.09 36.18
CA PRO A 383 6.19 -33.54 36.02
C PRO A 383 4.76 -33.99 35.68
N PRO A 384 4.59 -35.14 35.02
CA PRO A 384 3.31 -35.56 34.46
C PRO A 384 2.31 -35.89 35.58
N GLY A 385 1.52 -34.88 35.97
CA GLY A 385 0.49 -35.02 36.98
C GLY A 385 -0.02 -33.66 37.46
N ALA A 386 -1.31 -33.41 37.25
CA ALA A 386 -2.10 -32.32 37.82
C ALA A 386 -1.87 -30.89 37.29
N GLY A 387 -2.50 -30.59 36.15
CA GLY A 387 -2.73 -29.22 35.66
C GLY A 387 -3.46 -29.26 34.33
N GLY A 388 -4.78 -29.05 34.33
CA GLY A 388 -5.67 -29.37 33.21
C GLY A 388 -5.31 -28.70 31.87
N PRO A 389 -5.54 -29.39 30.74
CA PRO A 389 -5.30 -28.85 29.40
C PRO A 389 -6.27 -27.69 29.09
N PRO A 390 -5.94 -26.81 28.13
CA PRO A 390 -6.91 -25.86 27.58
C PRO A 390 -8.15 -26.60 27.04
N PRO A 391 -9.31 -25.92 26.91
CA PRO A 391 -10.54 -26.54 26.41
C PRO A 391 -10.28 -27.32 25.12
N SER A 392 -10.53 -28.62 25.19
CA SER A 392 -10.27 -29.71 24.23
C SER A 392 -9.86 -29.30 22.80
N TRP A 393 -8.59 -29.58 22.49
CA TRP A 393 -8.14 -29.99 21.17
C TRP A 393 -8.75 -31.37 20.84
N PRO A 394 -9.56 -31.55 19.77
CA PRO A 394 -9.84 -32.87 19.24
C PRO A 394 -8.55 -33.38 18.58
N GLY A 395 -8.09 -34.55 19.00
CA GLY A 395 -6.88 -35.18 18.49
C GLY A 395 -6.87 -35.29 16.97
N ALA A 396 -5.67 -35.19 16.40
CA ALA A 396 -5.43 -35.55 15.02
C ALA A 396 -5.94 -36.98 14.79
N ALA A 397 -6.90 -37.14 13.88
CA ALA A 397 -7.26 -38.46 13.38
C ALA A 397 -6.03 -39.05 12.65
N PRO A 398 -5.79 -40.36 12.70
CA PRO A 398 -4.72 -40.99 11.95
C PRO A 398 -4.91 -40.74 10.45
N HIS A 399 -3.85 -40.35 9.76
CA HIS A 399 -3.82 -40.27 8.30
C HIS A 399 -4.28 -41.61 7.69
N PRO A 400 -5.27 -41.64 6.79
CA PRO A 400 -5.48 -42.82 5.97
C PRO A 400 -4.28 -42.93 5.01
N GLY A 401 -3.54 -44.03 5.13
CA GLY A 401 -2.44 -44.34 4.21
C GLY A 401 -2.91 -44.43 2.76
N PRO A 402 -1.98 -44.35 1.78
CA PRO A 402 -2.32 -44.43 0.37
C PRO A 402 -3.05 -45.74 0.04
N PRO A 403 -4.05 -45.73 -0.86
CA PRO A 403 -4.78 -46.93 -1.24
C PRO A 403 -3.84 -47.95 -1.89
N ALA A 404 -3.97 -49.22 -1.48
CA ALA A 404 -3.21 -50.33 -2.04
C ALA A 404 -3.53 -50.53 -3.54
N PRO A 405 -2.55 -50.88 -4.38
CA PRO A 405 -2.80 -51.18 -5.78
C PRO A 405 -3.70 -52.41 -5.94
N PRO A 406 -4.53 -52.47 -7.00
CA PRO A 406 -5.46 -53.57 -7.22
C PRO A 406 -4.69 -54.87 -7.44
N ARG A 407 -5.08 -55.91 -6.68
CA ARG A 407 -4.63 -57.28 -6.90
C ARG A 407 -5.36 -57.83 -8.12
N HIS A 408 -4.64 -57.99 -9.22
CA HIS A 408 -5.07 -58.89 -10.29
C HIS A 408 -4.94 -60.34 -9.78
N GLY A 409 -6.02 -61.11 -9.85
CA GLY A 409 -6.02 -62.54 -9.61
C GLY A 409 -6.91 -63.23 -10.62
N GLY A 410 -6.40 -64.33 -11.19
CA GLY A 410 -7.14 -65.29 -12.02
C GLY A 410 -6.97 -65.07 -13.50
#